data_AF-A0A9D6M6A6-F1
#
_entry.id   AF-A0A9D6M6A6-F1
#
_cell.length_a   1.000
_cell.length_b   1.000
_cell.length_c   1.000
_cell.angle_alpha   90.00
_cell.angle_beta   90.00
_cell.angle_gamma   90.00
#
_symmetry.space_group_name_H-M   'P 1'
#
loop_
_entity.id
_entity.type
_entity.pdbx_description
1 polymer ?
#
loop_
_entity_poly.entity_id
_entity_poly.type
_entity_poly.pdbx_seq_one_letter_code
_entity_poly.pdbx_strand_id
1 'polypeptide(L)'
;MPYKIRTKLIIAFFAIIFPFIAIVGAIVLYNTKTIHTASLKAEAISEELHTVLSLQLAIDKALMPGNDYIITGDKRYIDEFNVASKEVEYLIDKVEKTFVVLEGMDTPEVKEEREILKSVKTAWQNIKDTSQKIFAIPEPVGDKKAAALMEEMDYKWAYPAIKMLDRHHEIDRKEHVEAVEELQRGWRMSWVIMIGGTVILITFGVFFALFYSRIFTRPIEIIHNGADTIAHGNFKTRLVLKTGDEIEETANAMNEMSAQLESLYSNMQAMVDERTAELKESEERFRSVSESAPDAIICLNGHGSIYFWNKKAEEMFGYKADEAINRHIHDVICPERYKEKAGEGFKEFSKTGAGPVVGKTIEIEGLKRDGTEFPVELSISAVNIKGEWHATGIIRDITGRKEAEKKIAEQMDFLARFHKAAVQREFRIKELRDENEALKKKIQEMEKKRYG
;
A
#
# COMPACT_ATOMS: atom_id res chain seq x y z
N MET A 1 17.12 14.07 21.54
CA MET A 1 17.25 12.97 20.56
C MET A 1 15.89 12.79 19.89
N PRO A 2 15.84 12.66 18.56
CA PRO A 2 14.62 12.27 17.87
C PRO A 2 14.08 10.96 18.48
N TYR A 3 12.82 10.96 18.90
CA TYR A 3 12.20 9.76 19.46
C TYR A 3 11.78 8.83 18.33
N LYS A 4 12.19 7.57 18.40
CA LYS A 4 11.70 6.53 17.50
C LYS A 4 10.16 6.49 17.49
N ILE A 5 9.55 6.21 16.33
CA ILE A 5 8.09 6.04 16.16
C ILE A 5 7.54 5.09 17.22
N ARG A 6 8.23 3.98 17.49
CA ARG A 6 7.86 3.01 18.52
C ARG A 6 7.75 3.66 19.90
N THR A 7 8.70 4.51 20.27
CA THR A 7 8.69 5.21 21.57
C THR A 7 7.54 6.22 21.63
N LYS A 8 7.27 6.95 20.54
CA LYS A 8 6.12 7.86 20.45
C LYS A 8 4.79 7.11 20.60
N LEU A 9 4.66 5.94 19.97
CA LEU A 9 3.47 5.08 20.09
C LEU A 9 3.28 4.55 21.51
N ILE A 10 4.37 4.11 22.17
CA ILE A 10 4.31 3.64 23.56
C ILE A 10 3.89 4.77 24.50
N ILE A 11 4.49 5.96 24.37
CA ILE A 11 4.13 7.14 25.17
C ILE A 11 2.65 7.51 24.94
N ALA A 12 2.21 7.55 23.67
CA ALA A 12 0.83 7.84 23.33
C ALA A 12 -0.15 6.82 23.94
N PHE A 13 0.19 5.52 23.90
CA PHE A 13 -0.61 4.44 24.49
C PHE A 13 -0.75 4.58 26.01
N PHE A 14 0.36 4.77 26.72
CA PHE A 14 0.33 4.95 28.17
C PHE A 14 -0.35 6.26 28.59
N ALA A 15 -0.21 7.33 27.80
CA ALA A 15 -0.88 8.59 28.04
C ALA A 15 -2.42 8.48 27.96
N ILE A 16 -2.98 7.48 27.28
CA ILE A 16 -4.43 7.22 27.24
C ILE A 16 -4.88 6.29 28.35
N ILE A 17 -4.18 5.16 28.49
CA ILE A 17 -4.65 4.08 29.36
C ILE A 17 -4.55 4.47 30.82
N PHE A 18 -3.50 5.20 31.21
CA PHE A 18 -3.29 5.54 32.61
C PHE A 18 -4.39 6.47 33.15
N PRO A 19 -4.75 7.60 32.50
CA PRO A 19 -5.88 8.42 32.93
C PRO A 19 -7.21 7.67 32.91
N PHE A 20 -7.43 6.82 31.89
CA PHE A 20 -8.65 6.02 31.79
C PHE A 20 -8.82 5.09 32.99
N ILE A 21 -7.79 4.29 33.31
CA ILE A 21 -7.80 3.37 34.44
C ILE A 21 -7.95 4.14 35.76
N ALA A 22 -7.27 5.28 35.91
CA ALA A 22 -7.36 6.10 37.12
C ALA A 22 -8.78 6.64 37.36
N ILE A 23 -9.44 7.16 36.31
CA ILE A 23 -10.82 7.68 36.39
C ILE A 23 -11.81 6.56 36.71
N VAL A 24 -11.73 5.44 35.98
CA VAL A 24 -12.62 4.30 36.22
C VAL A 24 -12.41 3.71 37.62
N GLY A 25 -11.15 3.57 38.05
CA GLY A 25 -10.81 3.09 39.38
C GLY A 25 -11.36 3.99 40.49
N ALA A 26 -11.25 5.31 40.34
CA ALA A 26 -11.80 6.27 41.30
C ALA A 26 -13.34 6.17 41.40
N ILE A 27 -14.03 6.01 40.27
CA ILE A 27 -15.50 5.82 40.23
C ILE A 27 -15.89 4.54 40.96
N VAL A 28 -15.24 3.42 40.65
CA VAL A 28 -15.52 2.12 41.26
C VAL A 28 -15.28 2.18 42.77
N LEU A 29 -14.13 2.71 43.20
CA LEU A 29 -13.79 2.86 44.62
C LEU A 29 -14.82 3.70 45.38
N TYR A 30 -15.22 4.85 44.82
CA TYR A 30 -16.25 5.69 45.41
C TYR A 30 -17.59 4.96 45.56
N ASN A 31 -18.05 4.30 44.50
CA ASN A 31 -19.32 3.56 44.51
C ASN A 31 -19.30 2.43 45.54
N THR A 32 -18.23 1.64 45.57
CA THR A 32 -18.10 0.52 46.52
C THR A 32 -18.06 0.98 47.97
N LYS A 33 -17.46 2.15 48.27
CA LYS A 33 -17.31 2.60 49.65
C LYS A 33 -18.54 3.32 50.17
N THR A 34 -19.16 4.17 49.35
CA THR A 34 -20.24 5.05 49.80
C THR A 34 -21.63 4.44 49.61
N ILE A 35 -21.94 3.95 48.41
CA ILE A 35 -23.30 3.47 48.11
C ILE A 35 -23.56 2.12 48.79
N HIS A 36 -22.59 1.21 48.75
CA HIS A 36 -22.76 -0.11 49.36
C HIS A 36 -22.98 -0.03 50.86
N THR A 37 -22.15 0.76 51.57
CA THR A 37 -22.28 0.97 53.02
C THR A 37 -23.60 1.65 53.37
N ALA A 38 -23.98 2.71 52.65
CA ALA A 38 -25.27 3.37 52.86
C ALA A 38 -26.46 2.45 52.59
N SER A 39 -26.34 1.54 51.61
CA SER A 39 -27.37 0.55 51.30
C SER A 39 -27.52 -0.48 52.41
N LEU A 40 -26.41 -1.03 52.92
CA LEU A 40 -26.42 -1.98 54.03
C LEU A 40 -27.00 -1.36 55.31
N LYS A 41 -26.66 -0.09 55.58
CA LYS A 41 -27.20 0.67 56.71
C LYS A 41 -28.72 0.85 56.58
N ALA A 42 -29.21 1.29 55.42
CA ALA A 42 -30.64 1.46 55.18
C ALA A 42 -31.42 0.13 55.29
N GLU A 43 -30.84 -0.98 54.82
CA GLU A 43 -31.43 -2.31 54.92
C GLU A 43 -31.51 -2.78 56.39
N ALA A 44 -30.45 -2.62 57.16
CA ALA A 44 -30.42 -3.00 58.57
C ALA A 44 -31.44 -2.21 59.41
N ILE A 45 -31.54 -0.88 59.22
CA ILE A 45 -32.54 -0.04 59.90
C ILE A 45 -33.96 -0.42 59.46
N SER A 46 -34.16 -0.74 58.18
CA SER A 46 -35.47 -1.21 57.71
C SER A 46 -35.87 -2.54 58.35
N GLU A 47 -34.94 -3.48 58.50
CA GLU A 47 -35.18 -4.75 59.18
C GLU A 47 -35.48 -4.55 60.67
N GLU A 48 -34.76 -3.63 61.32
CA GLU A 48 -35.00 -3.26 62.71
C GLU A 48 -36.42 -2.71 62.91
N LEU A 49 -36.78 -1.68 62.14
CA LEU A 49 -38.11 -1.04 62.20
C LEU A 49 -39.24 -2.08 62.09
N HIS A 50 -39.12 -3.04 61.16
CA HIS A 50 -40.09 -4.13 61.01
C HIS A 50 -40.08 -5.11 62.19
N THR A 51 -38.92 -5.37 62.77
CA THR A 51 -38.77 -6.29 63.91
C THR A 51 -39.31 -5.67 65.20
N VAL A 52 -39.08 -4.38 65.44
CA VAL A 52 -39.62 -3.61 66.59
C VAL A 52 -41.14 -3.55 66.53
N LEU A 53 -41.73 -3.29 65.36
CA LEU A 53 -43.18 -3.33 65.17
C LEU A 53 -43.76 -4.73 65.42
N SER A 54 -43.06 -5.77 64.95
CA SER A 54 -43.46 -7.16 65.21
C SER A 54 -43.37 -7.51 66.69
N LEU A 55 -42.36 -7.00 67.40
CA LEU A 55 -42.18 -7.17 68.83
C LEU A 55 -43.32 -6.53 69.62
N GLN A 56 -43.71 -5.30 69.27
CA GLN A 56 -44.86 -4.63 69.88
C GLN A 56 -46.13 -5.46 69.73
N LEU A 57 -46.43 -5.94 68.52
CA LEU A 57 -47.58 -6.80 68.25
C LEU A 57 -47.51 -8.14 69.01
N ALA A 58 -46.32 -8.72 69.14
CA ALA A 58 -46.12 -9.96 69.87
C ALA A 58 -46.34 -9.78 71.38
N ILE A 59 -45.91 -8.64 71.95
CA ILE A 59 -46.19 -8.30 73.35
C ILE A 59 -47.70 -8.13 73.55
N ASP A 60 -48.39 -7.38 72.68
CA ASP A 60 -49.85 -7.22 72.76
C ASP A 60 -50.58 -8.57 72.72
N LYS A 61 -50.19 -9.45 71.78
CA LYS A 61 -50.73 -10.81 71.69
C LYS A 61 -50.46 -11.64 72.93
N ALA A 62 -49.30 -11.46 73.58
CA ALA A 62 -48.95 -12.21 74.78
C ALA A 62 -49.72 -11.76 76.03
N LEU A 63 -50.33 -10.57 76.03
CA LEU A 63 -51.16 -10.11 77.14
C LEU A 63 -52.57 -10.71 77.08
N MET A 64 -53.08 -11.00 75.88
CA MET A 64 -54.45 -11.52 75.68
C MET A 64 -54.75 -12.81 76.47
N PRO A 65 -53.89 -13.85 76.47
CA PRO A 65 -54.21 -15.10 77.16
C PRO A 65 -54.33 -14.94 78.68
N GLY A 66 -53.58 -14.02 79.29
CA GLY A 66 -53.74 -13.70 80.72
C GLY A 66 -55.12 -13.12 81.00
N ASN A 67 -55.55 -12.16 80.18
CA ASN A 67 -56.87 -11.53 80.28
C ASN A 67 -58.00 -12.54 80.03
N ASP A 68 -57.87 -13.37 78.99
CA ASP A 68 -58.87 -14.38 78.65
C ASP A 68 -58.94 -15.51 79.69
N TYR A 69 -57.81 -15.91 80.29
CA TYR A 69 -57.79 -16.86 81.40
C TYR A 69 -58.55 -16.32 82.63
N ILE A 70 -58.37 -15.04 82.96
CA ILE A 70 -59.09 -14.43 84.08
C ILE A 70 -60.60 -14.37 83.83
N ILE A 71 -61.02 -14.15 82.59
CA ILE A 71 -62.43 -14.06 82.21
C ILE A 71 -63.09 -15.44 82.14
N THR A 72 -62.38 -16.45 81.62
CA THR A 72 -62.97 -17.76 81.25
C THR A 72 -62.59 -18.91 82.18
N GLY A 73 -61.44 -18.84 82.85
CA GLY A 73 -60.84 -19.95 83.58
C GLY A 73 -60.26 -21.07 82.70
N ASP A 74 -60.21 -20.91 81.38
CA ASP A 74 -59.75 -21.96 80.46
C ASP A 74 -58.23 -22.07 80.41
N LYS A 75 -57.70 -23.22 80.85
CA LYS A 75 -56.25 -23.46 80.91
C LYS A 75 -55.54 -23.46 79.55
N ARG A 76 -56.26 -23.55 78.42
CA ARG A 76 -55.65 -23.47 77.08
C ARG A 76 -54.87 -22.17 76.85
N TYR A 77 -55.31 -21.08 77.49
CA TYR A 77 -54.63 -19.79 77.42
C TYR A 77 -53.21 -19.81 78.02
N ILE A 78 -52.91 -20.77 78.91
CA ILE A 78 -51.54 -20.96 79.43
C ILE A 78 -50.60 -21.42 78.30
N ASP A 79 -51.06 -22.34 77.45
CA ASP A 79 -50.29 -22.83 76.31
C ASP A 79 -50.14 -21.74 75.24
N GLU A 80 -51.20 -20.98 74.97
CA GLU A 80 -51.16 -19.83 74.06
C GLU A 80 -50.17 -18.76 74.53
N PHE A 81 -50.16 -18.45 75.83
CA PHE A 81 -49.16 -17.56 76.43
C PHE A 81 -47.74 -18.08 76.23
N ASN A 82 -47.50 -19.38 76.47
CA ASN A 82 -46.17 -19.96 76.31
C ASN A 82 -45.67 -19.89 74.85
N VAL A 83 -46.56 -20.01 73.87
CA VAL A 83 -46.24 -19.85 72.45
C VAL A 83 -45.91 -18.40 72.13
N ALA A 84 -46.79 -17.46 72.49
CA ALA A 84 -46.57 -16.02 72.28
C ALA A 84 -45.31 -15.54 73.02
N SER A 85 -45.01 -16.11 74.19
CA SER A 85 -43.86 -15.74 75.00
C SER A 85 -42.53 -16.07 74.30
N LYS A 86 -42.46 -17.20 73.61
CA LYS A 86 -41.30 -17.57 72.79
C LYS A 86 -41.11 -16.64 71.60
N GLU A 87 -42.20 -16.20 70.98
CA GLU A 87 -42.14 -15.25 69.86
C GLU A 87 -41.58 -13.90 70.31
N VAL A 88 -42.01 -13.37 71.46
CA VAL A 88 -41.47 -12.13 72.05
C VAL A 88 -39.98 -12.27 72.36
N GLU A 89 -39.57 -13.36 73.02
CA GLU A 89 -38.15 -13.59 73.36
C GLU A 89 -37.28 -13.71 72.10
N TYR A 90 -37.77 -14.37 71.06
CA TYR A 90 -37.10 -14.46 69.76
C TYR A 90 -36.94 -13.09 69.10
N LEU A 91 -37.99 -12.26 69.11
CA LEU A 91 -37.95 -10.93 68.50
C LEU A 91 -37.01 -9.98 69.27
N ILE A 92 -36.97 -10.05 70.61
CA ILE A 92 -35.99 -9.31 71.42
C ILE A 92 -34.56 -9.69 71.03
N ASP A 93 -34.25 -10.98 70.92
CA ASP A 93 -32.92 -11.46 70.48
C ASP A 93 -32.60 -11.02 69.04
N LYS A 94 -33.61 -10.97 68.17
CA LYS A 94 -33.45 -10.50 66.80
C LYS A 94 -33.09 -9.02 66.74
N VAL A 95 -33.79 -8.15 67.48
CA VAL A 95 -33.44 -6.72 67.57
C VAL A 95 -32.04 -6.54 68.17
N GLU A 96 -31.71 -7.29 69.23
CA GLU A 96 -30.40 -7.22 69.90
C GLU A 96 -29.24 -7.57 68.93
N LYS A 97 -29.45 -8.49 67.98
CA LYS A 97 -28.49 -8.80 66.92
C LYS A 97 -28.36 -7.69 65.87
N THR A 98 -29.44 -7.00 65.52
CA THR A 98 -29.39 -5.89 64.56
C THR A 98 -28.53 -4.75 65.07
N PHE A 99 -28.59 -4.45 66.37
CA PHE A 99 -27.71 -3.45 66.99
C PHE A 99 -26.22 -3.72 66.80
N VAL A 100 -25.80 -4.98 66.79
CA VAL A 100 -24.38 -5.34 66.58
C VAL A 100 -23.92 -4.98 65.16
N VAL A 101 -24.82 -5.15 64.18
CA VAL A 101 -24.56 -4.79 62.78
C VAL A 101 -24.48 -3.28 62.63
N LEU A 102 -25.42 -2.55 63.23
CA LEU A 102 -25.50 -1.09 63.16
C LEU A 102 -24.34 -0.40 63.89
N GLU A 103 -23.92 -0.90 65.06
CA GLU A 103 -22.72 -0.40 65.77
C GLU A 103 -21.45 -0.49 64.91
N GLY A 104 -21.35 -1.52 64.07
CA GLY A 104 -20.27 -1.68 63.09
C GLY A 104 -20.27 -0.61 61.98
N MET A 105 -21.35 0.16 61.85
CA MET A 105 -21.56 1.21 60.85
C MET A 105 -21.58 2.63 61.46
N ASP A 106 -21.17 2.79 62.72
CA ASP A 106 -21.04 4.09 63.43
C ASP A 106 -22.36 4.88 63.50
N THR A 107 -23.46 4.21 63.87
CA THR A 107 -24.77 4.82 64.17
C THR A 107 -24.86 5.26 65.64
N PRO A 108 -24.85 6.58 65.94
CA PRO A 108 -24.81 7.07 67.32
C PRO A 108 -26.09 6.80 68.13
N GLU A 109 -27.23 6.65 67.46
CA GLU A 109 -28.55 6.46 68.07
C GLU A 109 -28.75 5.08 68.71
N VAL A 110 -28.02 4.04 68.26
CA VAL A 110 -28.10 2.66 68.78
C VAL A 110 -27.89 2.57 70.28
N LYS A 111 -27.16 3.52 70.88
CA LYS A 111 -26.98 3.59 72.34
C LYS A 111 -28.29 3.85 73.07
N GLU A 112 -29.14 4.74 72.56
CA GLU A 112 -30.44 5.05 73.16
C GLU A 112 -31.41 3.88 72.99
N GLU A 113 -31.47 3.32 71.78
CA GLU A 113 -32.32 2.18 71.44
C GLU A 113 -31.99 0.93 72.24
N ARG A 114 -30.70 0.69 72.51
CA ARG A 114 -30.27 -0.41 73.38
C ARG A 114 -30.74 -0.23 74.82
N GLU A 115 -30.76 0.98 75.36
CA GLU A 115 -31.30 1.24 76.70
C GLU A 115 -32.83 1.07 76.73
N ILE A 116 -33.51 1.43 75.65
CA ILE A 116 -34.93 1.13 75.46
C ILE A 116 -35.17 -0.38 75.45
N LEU A 117 -34.44 -1.15 74.63
CA LEU A 117 -34.61 -2.60 74.54
C LEU A 117 -34.31 -3.30 75.88
N LYS A 118 -33.29 -2.85 76.64
CA LYS A 118 -33.02 -3.36 78.00
C LYS A 118 -34.20 -3.14 78.94
N SER A 119 -34.84 -1.97 78.85
CA SER A 119 -36.01 -1.63 79.65
C SER A 119 -37.22 -2.49 79.26
N VAL A 120 -37.45 -2.69 77.96
CA VAL A 120 -38.49 -3.58 77.43
C VAL A 120 -38.24 -5.04 77.85
N LYS A 121 -37.00 -5.53 77.78
CA LYS A 121 -36.61 -6.88 78.23
C LYS A 121 -36.90 -7.08 79.72
N THR A 122 -36.65 -6.06 80.54
CA THR A 122 -36.96 -6.07 81.98
C THR A 122 -38.47 -6.10 82.22
N ALA A 123 -39.22 -5.22 81.54
CA ALA A 123 -40.68 -5.20 81.62
C ALA A 123 -41.31 -6.52 81.18
N TRP A 124 -40.77 -7.14 80.13
CA TRP A 124 -41.19 -8.45 79.64
C TRP A 124 -41.00 -9.57 80.67
N GLN A 125 -39.86 -9.61 81.37
CA GLN A 125 -39.67 -10.59 82.46
C GLN A 125 -40.70 -10.40 83.58
N ASN A 126 -41.06 -9.15 83.90
CA ASN A 126 -42.09 -8.86 84.90
C ASN A 126 -43.51 -9.22 84.41
N ILE A 127 -43.81 -9.05 83.12
CA ILE A 127 -45.05 -9.52 82.50
C ILE A 127 -45.13 -11.05 82.61
N LYS A 128 -44.04 -11.75 82.31
CA LYS A 128 -43.96 -13.21 82.37
C LYS A 128 -44.16 -13.74 83.78
N ASP A 129 -43.47 -13.16 84.77
CA ASP A 129 -43.63 -13.52 86.19
C ASP A 129 -45.05 -13.23 86.70
N THR A 130 -45.61 -12.07 86.35
CA THR A 130 -47.00 -11.71 86.72
C THR A 130 -48.02 -12.65 86.06
N SER A 131 -47.84 -12.99 84.78
CA SER A 131 -48.69 -13.95 84.06
C SER A 131 -48.65 -15.34 84.70
N GLN A 132 -47.46 -15.81 85.11
CA GLN A 132 -47.34 -17.08 85.82
C GLN A 132 -48.07 -17.06 87.18
N LYS A 133 -48.04 -15.94 87.91
CA LYS A 133 -48.82 -15.77 89.15
C LYS A 133 -50.33 -15.79 88.88
N ILE A 134 -50.79 -15.22 87.77
CA ILE A 134 -52.19 -15.27 87.34
C ILE A 134 -52.57 -16.73 87.03
N PHE A 135 -51.79 -17.44 86.23
CA PHE A 135 -52.05 -18.84 85.86
C PHE A 135 -51.97 -19.83 87.04
N ALA A 136 -51.29 -19.46 88.12
CA ALA A 136 -51.24 -20.25 89.35
C ALA A 136 -52.54 -20.18 90.18
N ILE A 137 -53.47 -19.26 89.86
CA ILE A 137 -54.77 -19.14 90.52
C ILE A 137 -55.74 -20.19 89.92
N PRO A 138 -56.22 -21.18 90.70
CA PRO A 138 -57.05 -22.27 90.17
C PRO A 138 -58.43 -21.83 89.68
N GLU A 139 -59.01 -20.82 90.33
CA GLU A 139 -60.34 -20.26 90.02
C GLU A 139 -60.21 -18.74 89.84
N PRO A 140 -59.82 -18.25 88.65
CA PRO A 140 -59.47 -16.84 88.46
C PRO A 140 -60.70 -15.95 88.20
N VAL A 141 -61.84 -16.52 87.83
CA VAL A 141 -63.04 -15.77 87.42
C VAL A 141 -63.65 -15.04 88.61
N GLY A 142 -63.57 -13.71 88.60
CA GLY A 142 -64.05 -12.86 89.69
C GLY A 142 -63.11 -12.77 90.90
N ASP A 143 -61.91 -13.36 90.82
CA ASP A 143 -60.92 -13.29 91.89
C ASP A 143 -60.24 -11.91 91.93
N LYS A 144 -60.28 -11.26 93.09
CA LYS A 144 -59.73 -9.91 93.28
C LYS A 144 -58.20 -9.87 93.14
N LYS A 145 -57.51 -10.96 93.46
CA LYS A 145 -56.06 -11.05 93.36
C LYS A 145 -55.63 -11.22 91.91
N ALA A 146 -56.36 -12.02 91.13
CA ALA A 146 -56.17 -12.14 89.68
C ALA A 146 -56.36 -10.78 88.98
N ALA A 147 -57.43 -10.05 89.32
CA ALA A 147 -57.68 -8.71 88.79
C ALA A 147 -56.57 -7.70 89.14
N ALA A 148 -56.08 -7.70 90.38
CA ALA A 148 -54.99 -6.82 90.80
C ALA A 148 -53.66 -7.15 90.09
N LEU A 149 -53.37 -8.44 89.86
CA LEU A 149 -52.19 -8.87 89.10
C LEU A 149 -52.29 -8.47 87.62
N MET A 150 -53.49 -8.55 87.02
CA MET A 150 -53.73 -8.09 85.66
C MET A 150 -53.54 -6.57 85.54
N GLU A 151 -54.09 -5.80 86.46
CA GLU A 151 -53.89 -4.34 86.51
C GLU A 151 -52.41 -3.99 86.68
N GLU A 152 -51.68 -4.72 87.52
CA GLU A 152 -50.24 -4.58 87.65
C GLU A 152 -49.51 -4.92 86.34
N MET A 153 -49.86 -6.04 85.69
CA MET A 153 -49.28 -6.44 84.41
C MET A 153 -49.46 -5.37 83.34
N ASP A 154 -50.69 -4.89 83.16
CA ASP A 154 -51.05 -3.97 82.08
C ASP A 154 -50.48 -2.56 82.32
N TYR A 155 -50.70 -1.97 83.50
CA TYR A 155 -50.35 -0.58 83.75
C TYR A 155 -48.91 -0.36 84.21
N LYS A 156 -48.34 -1.32 84.96
CA LYS A 156 -46.98 -1.16 85.50
C LYS A 156 -45.91 -1.66 84.54
N TRP A 157 -46.23 -2.64 83.69
CA TRP A 157 -45.24 -3.30 82.84
C TRP A 157 -45.55 -3.17 81.35
N ALA A 158 -46.71 -3.61 80.89
CA ALA A 158 -47.03 -3.65 79.47
C ALA A 158 -47.14 -2.26 78.82
N TYR A 159 -47.99 -1.38 79.37
CA TYR A 159 -48.19 -0.05 78.80
C TYR A 159 -46.90 0.79 78.75
N PRO A 160 -46.04 0.81 79.79
CA PRO A 160 -44.72 1.44 79.70
C PRO A 160 -43.81 0.80 78.65
N ALA A 161 -43.80 -0.53 78.51
CA ALA A 161 -42.99 -1.23 77.51
C ALA A 161 -43.42 -0.91 76.08
N ILE A 162 -44.72 -0.89 75.80
CA ILE A 162 -45.28 -0.52 74.50
C ILE A 162 -44.93 0.94 74.19
N LYS A 163 -45.09 1.86 75.16
CA LYS A 163 -44.71 3.27 74.98
C LYS A 163 -43.21 3.46 74.72
N MET A 164 -42.37 2.62 75.32
CA MET A 164 -40.93 2.61 75.04
C MET A 164 -40.64 2.12 73.61
N LEU A 165 -41.34 1.09 73.14
CA LEU A 165 -41.24 0.61 71.75
C LEU A 165 -41.77 1.63 70.75
N ASP A 166 -42.82 2.40 71.08
CA ASP A 166 -43.29 3.51 70.24
C ASP A 166 -42.19 4.57 70.07
N ARG A 167 -41.47 4.89 71.15
CA ARG A 167 -40.32 5.81 71.09
C ARG A 167 -39.18 5.23 70.25
N HIS A 168 -38.87 3.94 70.38
CA HIS A 168 -37.88 3.27 69.54
C HIS A 168 -38.28 3.34 68.06
N HIS A 169 -39.52 3.00 67.75
CA HIS A 169 -40.05 3.08 66.39
C HIS A 169 -40.03 4.52 65.82
N GLU A 170 -40.19 5.56 66.64
CA GLU A 170 -40.01 6.95 66.21
C GLU A 170 -38.55 7.27 65.85
N ILE A 171 -37.60 6.76 66.62
CA ILE A 171 -36.16 6.89 66.37
C ILE A 171 -35.80 6.17 65.06
N ASP A 172 -36.11 4.87 64.95
CA ASP A 172 -35.89 4.04 63.75
C ASP A 172 -36.47 4.68 62.49
N ARG A 173 -37.70 5.21 62.56
CA ARG A 173 -38.36 5.82 61.40
C ARG A 173 -37.57 7.04 60.91
N LYS A 174 -37.06 7.86 61.83
CA LYS A 174 -36.26 9.03 61.49
C LYS A 174 -34.93 8.60 60.88
N GLU A 175 -34.26 7.62 61.47
CA GLU A 175 -33.01 7.05 60.95
C GLU A 175 -33.18 6.45 59.56
N HIS A 176 -34.27 5.72 59.34
CA HIS A 176 -34.57 5.13 58.04
C HIS A 176 -34.69 6.22 56.96
N VAL A 177 -35.38 7.32 57.25
CA VAL A 177 -35.49 8.46 56.32
C VAL A 177 -34.11 9.07 56.05
N GLU A 178 -33.30 9.30 57.08
CA GLU A 178 -31.95 9.86 56.95
C GLU A 178 -31.00 8.93 56.16
N ALA A 179 -31.06 7.62 56.41
CA ALA A 179 -30.29 6.60 55.70
C ALA A 179 -30.68 6.49 54.22
N VAL A 180 -31.98 6.55 53.91
CA VAL A 180 -32.46 6.58 52.52
C VAL A 180 -32.02 7.87 51.82
N GLU A 181 -32.05 9.03 52.49
CA GLU A 181 -31.54 10.28 51.93
C GLU A 181 -30.02 10.25 51.70
N GLU A 182 -29.24 9.66 52.60
CA GLU A 182 -27.82 9.42 52.42
C GLU A 182 -27.54 8.53 51.21
N LEU A 183 -28.27 7.42 51.07
CA LEU A 183 -28.20 6.53 49.91
C LEU A 183 -28.53 7.27 48.61
N GLN A 184 -29.61 8.05 48.58
CA GLN A 184 -29.99 8.85 47.42
C GLN A 184 -28.94 9.91 47.08
N ARG A 185 -28.34 10.58 48.07
CA ARG A 185 -27.22 11.51 47.87
C ARG A 185 -26.00 10.80 47.27
N GLY A 186 -25.66 9.62 47.78
CA GLY A 186 -24.59 8.76 47.24
C GLY A 186 -24.83 8.41 45.76
N TRP A 187 -26.05 7.99 45.42
CA TRP A 187 -26.43 7.72 44.02
C TRP A 187 -26.35 8.96 43.14
N ARG A 188 -26.87 10.11 43.59
CA ARG A 188 -26.78 11.37 42.82
C ARG A 188 -25.34 11.77 42.54
N MET A 189 -24.47 11.71 43.56
CA MET A 189 -23.05 12.00 43.38
C MET A 189 -22.38 11.00 42.44
N SER A 190 -22.71 9.72 42.53
CA SER A 190 -22.22 8.70 41.60
C SER A 190 -22.56 9.01 40.14
N TRP A 191 -23.82 9.38 39.87
CA TRP A 191 -24.23 9.81 38.52
C TRP A 191 -23.47 11.05 38.04
N VAL A 192 -23.27 12.05 38.90
CA VAL A 192 -22.48 13.25 38.57
C VAL A 192 -21.04 12.88 38.22
N ILE A 193 -20.39 12.01 39.00
CA ILE A 193 -19.03 11.56 38.75
C ILE A 193 -18.98 10.72 37.46
N MET A 194 -19.97 9.85 37.21
CA MET A 194 -20.03 9.01 36.01
C MET A 194 -20.21 9.85 34.73
N ILE A 195 -21.15 10.81 34.74
CA ILE A 195 -21.40 11.71 33.61
C ILE A 195 -20.17 12.60 33.38
N GLY A 196 -19.64 13.20 34.45
CA GLY A 196 -18.43 14.04 34.37
C GLY A 196 -17.22 13.26 33.86
N GLY A 197 -17.00 12.04 34.37
CA GLY A 197 -15.97 11.13 33.91
C GLY A 197 -16.14 10.76 32.43
N THR A 198 -17.36 10.49 31.98
CA THR A 198 -17.66 10.18 30.58
C THR A 198 -17.37 11.36 29.65
N VAL A 199 -17.73 12.58 30.04
CA VAL A 199 -17.40 13.80 29.28
C VAL A 199 -15.88 14.00 29.20
N ILE A 200 -15.16 13.81 30.31
CA ILE A 200 -13.69 13.87 30.33
C ILE A 200 -13.08 12.81 29.39
N LEU A 201 -13.61 11.58 29.39
CA LEU A 201 -13.14 10.53 28.49
C LEU A 201 -13.39 10.85 27.01
N ILE A 202 -14.57 11.37 26.66
CA ILE A 202 -14.90 11.76 25.28
C ILE A 202 -13.99 12.90 24.82
N THR A 203 -13.87 13.96 25.63
CA THR A 203 -13.01 15.10 25.31
C THR A 203 -11.54 14.70 25.16
N PHE A 204 -11.04 13.83 26.04
CA PHE A 204 -9.69 13.29 25.93
C PHE A 204 -9.53 12.42 24.66
N GLY A 205 -10.55 11.63 24.32
CA GLY A 205 -10.58 10.84 23.08
C GLY A 205 -10.52 11.70 21.81
N VAL A 206 -11.30 12.79 21.74
CA VAL A 206 -11.25 13.75 20.63
C VAL A 206 -9.90 14.44 20.54
N PHE A 207 -9.38 14.93 21.67
CA PHE A 207 -8.04 15.53 21.73
C PHE A 207 -6.97 14.55 21.25
N PHE A 208 -7.05 13.29 21.70
CA PHE A 208 -6.14 12.24 21.29
C PHE A 208 -6.23 11.93 19.80
N ALA A 209 -7.44 11.85 19.24
CA ALA A 209 -7.63 11.62 17.80
C ALA A 209 -6.98 12.74 16.96
N LEU A 210 -7.15 14.00 17.37
CA LEU A 210 -6.51 15.16 16.71
C LEU A 210 -4.98 15.13 16.86
N PHE A 211 -4.49 14.78 18.05
CA PHE A 211 -3.07 14.63 18.34
C PHE A 211 -2.45 13.50 17.49
N TYR A 212 -3.08 12.33 17.45
CA TYR A 212 -2.64 11.17 16.67
C TYR A 212 -2.64 11.48 15.17
N SER A 213 -3.71 12.12 14.68
CA SER A 213 -3.81 12.57 13.28
C SER A 213 -2.65 13.50 12.89
N ARG A 214 -2.29 14.43 13.78
CA ARG A 214 -1.21 15.38 13.54
C ARG A 214 0.17 14.73 13.57
N ILE A 215 0.40 13.77 14.46
CA ILE A 215 1.72 13.15 14.65
C ILE A 215 1.99 12.02 13.67
N PHE A 216 0.99 11.22 13.32
CA PHE A 216 1.18 10.00 12.53
C PHE A 216 0.45 10.05 11.20
N THR A 217 -0.86 10.32 11.20
CA THR A 217 -1.69 10.19 9.99
C THR A 217 -1.27 11.18 8.90
N ARG A 218 -1.13 12.47 9.23
CA ARG A 218 -0.75 13.50 8.23
C ARG A 218 0.64 13.26 7.60
N PRO A 219 1.70 12.97 8.38
CA PRO A 219 3.00 12.66 7.78
C PRO A 219 2.97 11.45 6.83
N ILE A 220 2.24 10.39 7.19
CA ILE A 220 2.09 9.19 6.33
C ILE A 220 1.34 9.53 5.04
N GLU A 221 0.28 10.33 5.12
CA GLU A 221 -0.49 10.79 3.96
C GLU A 221 0.37 11.62 3.00
N ILE A 222 1.24 12.50 3.53
CA ILE A 222 2.19 13.27 2.73
C ILE A 222 3.16 12.34 1.98
N ILE A 223 3.72 11.33 2.65
CA ILE A 223 4.60 10.35 2.00
C ILE A 223 3.83 9.58 0.91
N HIS A 224 2.62 9.12 1.21
CA HIS A 224 1.79 8.39 0.24
C HIS A 224 1.53 9.20 -1.02
N ASN A 225 1.06 10.44 -0.88
CA ASN A 225 0.75 11.31 -2.01
C ASN A 225 2.00 11.69 -2.80
N GLY A 226 3.12 11.94 -2.12
CA GLY A 226 4.39 12.19 -2.81
C GLY A 226 4.92 10.96 -3.54
N ALA A 227 4.73 9.76 -2.98
CA ALA A 227 5.07 8.50 -3.64
C ALA A 227 4.25 8.27 -4.90
N ASP A 228 2.94 8.48 -4.82
CA ASP A 228 2.08 8.39 -5.98
C ASP A 228 2.49 9.39 -7.08
N THR A 229 2.81 10.63 -6.69
CA THR A 229 3.24 11.68 -7.63
C THR A 229 4.59 11.33 -8.30
N ILE A 230 5.54 10.77 -7.55
CA ILE A 230 6.84 10.32 -8.08
C ILE A 230 6.66 9.11 -9.00
N ALA A 231 5.78 8.17 -8.65
CA ALA A 231 5.49 6.99 -9.46
C ALA A 231 4.87 7.37 -10.83
N HIS A 232 4.11 8.45 -10.90
CA HIS A 232 3.56 9.00 -12.14
C HIS A 232 4.56 9.88 -12.93
N GLY A 233 5.86 9.83 -12.59
CA GLY A 233 6.94 10.44 -13.37
C GLY A 233 7.31 11.87 -12.97
N ASN A 234 6.69 12.45 -11.93
CA ASN A 234 7.06 13.77 -11.43
C ASN A 234 8.14 13.67 -10.33
N PHE A 235 9.39 13.48 -10.78
CA PHE A 235 10.56 13.36 -9.92
C PHE A 235 11.01 14.67 -9.24
N LYS A 236 10.37 15.81 -9.54
CA LYS A 236 10.68 17.11 -8.91
C LYS A 236 10.01 17.29 -7.56
N THR A 237 9.05 16.43 -7.23
CA THR A 237 8.36 16.45 -5.95
C THR A 237 9.37 16.28 -4.82
N ARG A 238 9.25 17.10 -3.78
CA ARG A 238 10.06 17.00 -2.56
C ARG A 238 9.15 16.95 -1.34
N LEU A 239 9.31 15.89 -0.57
CA LEU A 239 8.61 15.66 0.68
C LEU A 239 9.29 16.45 1.80
N VAL A 240 8.58 17.40 2.41
CA VAL A 240 9.11 18.20 3.53
C VAL A 240 8.36 17.80 4.80
N LEU A 241 9.02 17.00 5.63
CA LEU A 241 8.51 16.59 6.95
C LEU A 241 9.47 17.09 8.04
N LYS A 242 8.91 17.41 9.20
CA LYS A 242 9.65 17.82 10.41
C LYS A 242 9.14 17.02 11.61
N THR A 243 9.24 15.70 11.54
CA THR A 243 8.76 14.79 12.60
C THR A 243 9.86 14.39 13.58
N GLY A 244 11.13 14.50 13.18
CA GLY A 244 12.29 14.09 13.97
C GLY A 244 12.20 12.62 14.37
N ASP A 245 11.85 11.74 13.43
CA ASP A 245 11.75 10.30 13.62
C ASP A 245 11.94 9.58 12.28
N GLU A 246 11.74 8.26 12.26
CA GLU A 246 11.93 7.43 11.07
C GLU A 246 11.00 7.81 9.90
N ILE A 247 9.90 8.55 10.14
CA ILE A 247 9.03 9.05 9.06
C ILE A 247 9.77 10.15 8.27
N GLU A 248 10.45 11.06 8.96
CA GLU A 248 11.27 12.09 8.32
C GLU A 248 12.47 11.47 7.60
N GLU A 249 13.13 10.48 8.21
CA GLU A 249 14.21 9.74 7.54
C GLU A 249 13.72 9.06 6.26
N THR A 250 12.52 8.46 6.27
CA THR A 250 11.92 7.83 5.10
C THR A 250 11.62 8.87 4.00
N ALA A 251 11.06 10.03 4.35
CA ALA A 251 10.81 11.10 3.39
C ALA A 251 12.11 11.66 2.79
N ASN A 252 13.17 11.77 3.59
CA ASN A 252 14.49 12.21 3.11
C ASN A 252 15.12 11.19 2.15
N ALA A 253 15.10 9.90 2.50
CA ALA A 253 15.58 8.84 1.61
C ALA A 253 14.81 8.81 0.29
N MET A 254 13.51 9.07 0.34
CA MET A 254 12.67 9.17 -0.85
C MET A 254 12.99 10.39 -1.72
N ASN A 255 13.30 11.54 -1.11
CA ASN A 255 13.79 12.72 -1.84
C ASN A 255 15.12 12.44 -2.55
N GLU A 256 16.05 11.75 -1.89
CA GLU A 256 17.33 11.34 -2.49
C GLU A 256 17.11 10.41 -3.69
N MET A 257 16.24 9.42 -3.55
CA MET A 257 15.87 8.52 -4.65
C MET A 257 15.25 9.28 -5.82
N SER A 258 14.33 10.20 -5.56
CA SER A 258 13.69 11.03 -6.59
C SER A 258 14.71 11.90 -7.33
N ALA A 259 15.69 12.47 -6.61
CA ALA A 259 16.77 13.25 -7.22
C ALA A 259 17.70 12.39 -8.09
N GLN A 260 18.01 11.16 -7.66
CA GLN A 260 18.80 10.21 -8.46
C GLN A 260 18.05 9.81 -9.73
N LEU A 261 16.75 9.53 -9.64
CA LEU A 261 15.91 9.21 -10.80
C LEU A 261 15.81 10.38 -11.79
N GLU A 262 15.66 11.61 -11.29
CA GLU A 262 15.67 12.82 -12.12
C GLU A 262 16.97 12.97 -12.91
N SER A 263 18.12 12.78 -12.25
CA SER A 263 19.44 12.81 -12.88
C SER A 263 19.62 11.69 -13.91
N LEU A 264 19.23 10.46 -13.57
CA LEU A 264 19.31 9.31 -14.46
C LEU A 264 18.45 9.50 -15.72
N TYR A 265 17.23 10.00 -15.56
CA TYR A 265 16.33 10.29 -16.68
C TYR A 265 16.91 11.37 -17.60
N SER A 266 17.45 12.46 -17.03
CA SER A 266 18.09 13.53 -17.81
C SER A 266 19.30 13.04 -18.60
N ASN A 267 20.15 12.20 -17.97
CA ASN A 267 21.34 11.65 -18.63
C ASN A 267 20.96 10.69 -19.76
N MET A 268 19.95 9.84 -19.54
CA MET A 268 19.46 8.92 -20.56
C MET A 268 18.85 9.67 -21.74
N GLN A 269 18.08 10.73 -21.48
CA GLN A 269 17.53 11.58 -22.54
C GLN A 269 18.65 12.22 -23.38
N ALA A 270 19.66 12.80 -22.73
CA ALA A 270 20.80 13.39 -23.42
C ALA A 270 21.56 12.35 -24.27
N MET A 271 21.75 11.13 -23.75
CA MET A 271 22.40 10.04 -24.49
C MET A 271 21.57 9.59 -25.70
N VAL A 272 20.25 9.52 -25.58
CA VAL A 272 19.36 9.19 -26.70
C VAL A 272 19.42 10.30 -27.76
N ASP A 273 19.40 11.55 -27.35
CA ASP A 273 19.49 12.70 -28.27
C ASP A 273 20.86 12.73 -28.99
N GLU A 274 21.95 12.45 -28.29
CA GLU A 274 23.29 12.32 -28.88
C GLU A 274 23.36 11.16 -29.88
N ARG A 275 22.88 9.97 -29.50
CA ARG A 275 22.89 8.79 -30.38
C ARG A 275 22.01 8.97 -31.62
N THR A 276 20.88 9.63 -31.49
CA THR A 276 20.00 9.93 -32.64
C THR A 276 20.64 10.96 -33.57
N ALA A 277 21.34 11.97 -33.04
CA ALA A 277 22.11 12.92 -33.83
C ALA A 277 23.29 12.26 -34.56
N GLU A 278 24.09 11.44 -33.87
CA GLU A 278 25.19 10.67 -34.46
C GLU A 278 24.71 9.73 -35.57
N LEU A 279 23.59 9.03 -35.35
CA LEU A 279 23.01 8.14 -36.34
C LEU A 279 22.60 8.91 -37.59
N LYS A 280 21.90 10.05 -37.43
CA LYS A 280 21.48 10.91 -38.54
C LYS A 280 22.67 11.46 -39.32
N GLU A 281 23.71 11.93 -38.62
CA GLU A 281 24.93 12.42 -39.27
C GLU A 281 25.64 11.31 -40.06
N SER A 282 25.73 10.09 -39.51
CA SER A 282 26.30 8.94 -40.20
C SER A 282 25.51 8.59 -41.47
N GLU A 283 24.17 8.59 -41.39
CA GLU A 283 23.28 8.35 -42.53
C GLU A 283 23.44 9.42 -43.63
N GLU A 284 23.51 10.70 -43.26
CA GLU A 284 23.71 11.81 -44.21
C GLU A 284 25.08 11.77 -44.88
N ARG A 285 26.15 11.45 -44.14
CA ARG A 285 27.50 11.25 -44.69
C ARG A 285 27.52 10.09 -45.68
N PHE A 286 26.94 8.93 -45.31
CA PHE A 286 26.84 7.77 -46.20
C PHE A 286 26.09 8.13 -47.49
N ARG A 287 24.94 8.80 -47.37
CA ARG A 287 24.15 9.24 -48.52
C ARG A 287 24.96 10.16 -49.43
N SER A 288 25.60 11.19 -48.89
CA SER A 288 26.39 12.16 -49.65
C SER A 288 27.55 11.52 -50.43
N VAL A 289 28.29 10.61 -49.80
CA VAL A 289 29.40 9.88 -50.47
C VAL A 289 28.86 9.00 -51.59
N SER A 290 27.77 8.29 -51.33
CA SER A 290 27.21 7.35 -52.30
C SER A 290 26.56 8.03 -53.51
N GLU A 291 25.89 9.19 -53.31
CA GLU A 291 25.24 9.96 -54.38
C GLU A 291 26.23 10.72 -55.27
N SER A 292 27.41 11.06 -54.76
CA SER A 292 28.47 11.76 -55.51
C SER A 292 29.46 10.82 -56.21
N ALA A 293 29.30 9.49 -56.06
CA ALA A 293 30.20 8.52 -56.67
C ALA A 293 30.13 8.56 -58.23
N PRO A 294 31.28 8.50 -58.92
CA PRO A 294 31.34 8.54 -60.38
C PRO A 294 30.85 7.24 -61.05
N ASP A 295 30.86 6.14 -60.28
CA ASP A 295 30.42 4.81 -60.70
C ASP A 295 29.05 4.49 -60.07
N ALA A 296 28.29 3.62 -60.72
CA ALA A 296 27.02 3.14 -60.19
C ALA A 296 27.28 2.18 -59.03
N ILE A 297 26.64 2.44 -57.88
CA ILE A 297 26.74 1.61 -56.67
C ILE A 297 25.36 1.01 -56.40
N ILE A 298 25.33 -0.32 -56.33
CA ILE A 298 24.11 -1.10 -56.12
C ILE A 298 24.37 -2.11 -55.01
N CYS A 299 23.48 -2.17 -54.01
CA CYS A 299 23.54 -3.21 -53.00
C CYS A 299 22.27 -4.06 -53.00
N LEU A 300 22.46 -5.36 -52.80
CA LEU A 300 21.40 -6.36 -52.78
C LEU A 300 21.52 -7.30 -51.59
N ASN A 301 20.39 -7.80 -51.12
CA ASN A 301 20.30 -8.76 -50.02
C ASN A 301 20.54 -10.20 -50.50
N GLY A 302 20.47 -11.18 -49.61
CA GLY A 302 20.70 -12.60 -49.92
C GLY A 302 19.67 -13.21 -50.88
N HIS A 303 18.57 -12.49 -51.11
CA HIS A 303 17.52 -12.85 -52.07
C HIS A 303 17.68 -12.18 -53.45
N GLY A 304 18.71 -11.36 -53.64
CA GLY A 304 18.98 -10.69 -54.92
C GLY A 304 18.14 -9.43 -55.12
N SER A 305 17.40 -9.02 -54.09
CA SER A 305 16.59 -7.81 -54.11
C SER A 305 17.45 -6.59 -53.82
N ILE A 306 17.34 -5.58 -54.68
CA ILE A 306 18.06 -4.31 -54.54
C ILE A 306 17.51 -3.56 -53.32
N TYR A 307 18.36 -3.17 -52.38
CA TYR A 307 17.98 -2.26 -51.28
C TYR A 307 18.72 -0.93 -51.31
N PHE A 308 19.74 -0.80 -52.18
CA PHE A 308 20.47 0.44 -52.37
C PHE A 308 20.77 0.66 -53.85
N TRP A 309 20.50 1.88 -54.33
CA TRP A 309 20.65 2.28 -55.72
C TRP A 309 21.04 3.76 -55.77
N ASN A 310 22.31 4.06 -56.06
CA ASN A 310 22.77 5.44 -56.02
C ASN A 310 22.34 6.26 -57.25
N LYS A 311 22.50 7.59 -57.18
CA LYS A 311 22.16 8.50 -58.28
C LYS A 311 22.84 8.12 -59.61
N LYS A 312 24.08 7.65 -59.56
CA LYS A 312 24.80 7.25 -60.77
C LYS A 312 24.20 6.01 -61.43
N ALA A 313 23.68 5.06 -60.65
CA ALA A 313 22.94 3.92 -61.17
C ALA A 313 21.64 4.35 -61.87
N GLU A 314 20.94 5.37 -61.35
CA GLU A 314 19.78 5.95 -62.04
C GLU A 314 20.15 6.52 -63.42
N GLU A 315 21.21 7.33 -63.46
CA GLU A 315 21.70 7.94 -64.71
C GLU A 315 22.17 6.89 -65.72
N MET A 316 22.84 5.82 -65.24
CA MET A 316 23.45 4.80 -66.08
C MET A 316 22.42 3.86 -66.70
N PHE A 317 21.46 3.37 -65.92
CA PHE A 317 20.49 2.35 -66.35
C PHE A 317 19.09 2.89 -66.68
N GLY A 318 18.77 4.14 -66.29
CA GLY A 318 17.50 4.78 -66.60
C GLY A 318 16.32 4.39 -65.70
N TYR A 319 16.59 3.70 -64.59
CA TYR A 319 15.61 3.39 -63.54
C TYR A 319 15.78 4.32 -62.35
N LYS A 320 14.68 4.91 -61.86
CA LYS A 320 14.70 5.63 -60.59
C LYS A 320 14.88 4.66 -59.41
N ALA A 321 15.45 5.13 -58.31
CA ALA A 321 15.73 4.27 -57.16
C ALA A 321 14.45 3.62 -56.61
N ASP A 322 13.34 4.35 -56.56
CA ASP A 322 12.01 3.83 -56.18
C ASP A 322 11.47 2.76 -57.14
N GLU A 323 11.81 2.83 -58.43
CA GLU A 323 11.47 1.81 -59.43
C GLU A 323 12.40 0.58 -59.39
N ALA A 324 13.62 0.72 -58.87
CA ALA A 324 14.65 -0.32 -58.86
C ALA A 324 14.71 -1.10 -57.53
N ILE A 325 14.49 -0.42 -56.40
CA ILE A 325 14.49 -1.02 -55.06
C ILE A 325 13.41 -2.11 -54.97
N ASN A 326 13.72 -3.17 -54.21
CA ASN A 326 12.94 -4.40 -54.03
C ASN A 326 12.75 -5.26 -55.30
N ARG A 327 13.32 -4.88 -56.43
CA ARG A 327 13.37 -5.75 -57.62
C ARG A 327 14.62 -6.61 -57.61
N HIS A 328 14.52 -7.76 -58.25
CA HIS A 328 15.66 -8.66 -58.41
C HIS A 328 16.65 -8.09 -59.43
N ILE A 329 17.94 -7.99 -59.06
CA ILE A 329 18.95 -7.28 -59.87
C ILE A 329 19.05 -7.78 -61.32
N HIS A 330 18.96 -9.09 -61.54
CA HIS A 330 19.09 -9.69 -62.86
C HIS A 330 17.88 -9.41 -63.78
N ASP A 331 16.74 -9.03 -63.22
CA ASP A 331 15.57 -8.65 -64.03
C ASP A 331 15.64 -7.19 -64.48
N VAL A 332 16.48 -6.37 -63.82
CA VAL A 332 16.57 -4.93 -64.05
C VAL A 332 17.68 -4.60 -65.05
N ILE A 333 18.87 -5.18 -64.89
CA ILE A 333 20.07 -4.74 -65.63
C ILE A 333 20.81 -5.84 -66.40
N CYS A 334 20.35 -7.09 -66.35
CA CYS A 334 21.06 -8.23 -66.96
C CYS A 334 20.46 -8.59 -68.33
N PRO A 335 21.26 -8.57 -69.42
CA PRO A 335 20.85 -9.11 -70.71
C PRO A 335 20.39 -10.57 -70.64
N GLU A 336 19.42 -10.95 -71.48
CA GLU A 336 18.77 -12.27 -71.44
C GLU A 336 19.78 -13.44 -71.52
N ARG A 337 20.83 -13.30 -72.34
CA ARG A 337 21.88 -14.32 -72.52
C ARG A 337 22.69 -14.62 -71.25
N TYR A 338 22.71 -13.71 -70.28
CA TYR A 338 23.48 -13.86 -69.04
C TYR A 338 22.61 -14.28 -67.85
N LYS A 339 21.28 -14.19 -67.94
CA LYS A 339 20.36 -14.44 -66.81
C LYS A 339 20.50 -15.83 -66.19
N GLU A 340 20.62 -16.88 -67.02
CA GLU A 340 20.76 -18.26 -66.55
C GLU A 340 22.05 -18.43 -65.71
N LYS A 341 23.20 -18.06 -66.29
CA LYS A 341 24.51 -18.11 -65.62
C LYS A 341 24.58 -17.21 -64.38
N ALA A 342 23.97 -16.03 -64.45
CA ALA A 342 23.90 -15.11 -63.33
C ALA A 342 23.05 -15.67 -62.19
N GLY A 343 21.91 -16.31 -62.50
CA GLY A 343 21.05 -16.98 -61.54
C GLY A 343 21.74 -18.16 -60.83
N GLU A 344 22.51 -18.97 -61.57
CA GLU A 344 23.32 -20.04 -60.98
C GLU A 344 24.40 -19.51 -60.03
N GLY A 345 25.17 -18.51 -60.49
CA GLY A 345 26.18 -17.86 -59.64
C GLY A 345 25.58 -17.20 -58.40
N PHE A 346 24.36 -16.68 -58.48
CA PHE A 346 23.66 -16.08 -57.34
C PHE A 346 23.17 -17.12 -56.31
N LYS A 347 22.74 -18.30 -56.77
CA LYS A 347 22.39 -19.42 -55.86
C LYS A 347 23.59 -19.91 -55.06
N GLU A 348 24.78 -19.88 -55.65
CA GLU A 348 26.02 -20.17 -54.93
C GLU A 348 26.35 -19.06 -53.94
N PHE A 349 26.33 -17.80 -54.40
CA PHE A 349 26.58 -16.61 -53.59
C PHE A 349 25.71 -16.55 -52.33
N SER A 350 24.39 -16.74 -52.47
CA SER A 350 23.46 -16.69 -51.33
C SER A 350 23.76 -17.71 -50.23
N LYS A 351 24.45 -18.81 -50.54
CA LYS A 351 24.83 -19.86 -49.58
C LYS A 351 26.23 -19.64 -49.00
N THR A 352 27.20 -19.28 -49.84
CA THR A 352 28.62 -19.33 -49.47
C THR A 352 29.28 -17.95 -49.35
N GLY A 353 28.63 -16.89 -49.84
CA GLY A 353 29.23 -15.57 -50.01
C GLY A 353 30.27 -15.51 -51.13
N ALA A 354 30.50 -16.62 -51.84
CA ALA A 354 31.44 -16.73 -52.93
C ALA A 354 30.70 -17.01 -54.24
N GLY A 355 31.33 -16.67 -55.36
CA GLY A 355 30.77 -16.93 -56.68
C GLY A 355 31.79 -16.61 -57.77
N PRO A 356 31.49 -16.96 -59.03
CA PRO A 356 32.44 -16.87 -60.13
C PRO A 356 32.99 -15.45 -60.36
N VAL A 357 32.18 -14.44 -60.02
CA VAL A 357 32.41 -13.01 -60.25
C VAL A 357 32.69 -12.22 -58.96
N VAL A 358 32.56 -12.84 -57.78
CA VAL A 358 32.78 -12.17 -56.49
C VAL A 358 34.27 -11.96 -56.27
N GLY A 359 34.66 -10.75 -55.84
CA GLY A 359 36.06 -10.37 -55.60
C GLY A 359 36.88 -10.16 -56.87
N LYS A 360 36.25 -10.11 -58.04
CA LYS A 360 36.90 -9.87 -59.34
C LYS A 360 36.29 -8.66 -60.03
N THR A 361 37.08 -8.05 -60.91
CA THR A 361 36.60 -7.05 -61.87
C THR A 361 36.48 -7.71 -63.23
N ILE A 362 35.28 -7.68 -63.82
CA ILE A 362 35.00 -8.31 -65.11
C ILE A 362 34.36 -7.30 -66.07
N GLU A 363 34.62 -7.46 -67.36
CA GLU A 363 33.92 -6.73 -68.42
C GLU A 363 32.74 -7.58 -68.92
N ILE A 364 31.54 -7.03 -68.84
CA ILE A 364 30.30 -7.66 -69.33
C ILE A 364 29.43 -6.60 -70.02
N GLU A 365 28.29 -6.98 -70.58
CA GLU A 365 27.31 -6.02 -71.09
C GLU A 365 26.17 -5.84 -70.08
N GLY A 366 25.85 -4.59 -69.78
CA GLY A 366 24.68 -4.20 -69.00
C GLY A 366 23.51 -3.84 -69.90
N LEU A 367 22.29 -3.90 -69.36
CA LEU A 367 21.05 -3.56 -70.05
C LEU A 367 20.44 -2.29 -69.47
N LYS A 368 20.17 -1.28 -70.31
CA LYS A 368 19.42 -0.08 -69.94
C LYS A 368 17.91 -0.32 -70.02
N ARG A 369 17.11 0.55 -69.37
CA ARG A 369 15.64 0.52 -69.44
C ARG A 369 15.09 0.55 -70.86
N ASP A 370 15.76 1.24 -71.79
CA ASP A 370 15.38 1.33 -73.20
C ASP A 370 15.73 0.09 -74.03
N GLY A 371 16.34 -0.92 -73.41
CA GLY A 371 16.78 -2.16 -74.06
C GLY A 371 18.17 -2.07 -74.68
N THR A 372 18.86 -0.94 -74.59
CA THR A 372 20.22 -0.79 -75.12
C THR A 372 21.22 -1.55 -74.27
N GLU A 373 22.01 -2.41 -74.91
CA GLU A 373 23.14 -3.07 -74.29
C GLU A 373 24.41 -2.23 -74.44
N PHE A 374 25.20 -2.13 -73.38
CA PHE A 374 26.43 -1.34 -73.37
C PHE A 374 27.50 -2.03 -72.51
N PRO A 375 28.79 -1.88 -72.84
CA PRO A 375 29.86 -2.54 -72.10
C PRO A 375 30.06 -1.86 -70.74
N VAL A 376 30.08 -2.67 -69.69
CA VAL A 376 30.32 -2.26 -68.31
C VAL A 376 31.45 -3.06 -67.69
N GLU A 377 32.21 -2.38 -66.85
CA GLU A 377 33.18 -3.00 -65.94
C GLU A 377 32.49 -3.15 -64.57
N LEU A 378 32.28 -4.40 -64.15
CA LEU A 378 31.56 -4.76 -62.92
C LEU A 378 32.56 -5.30 -61.89
N SER A 379 32.51 -4.75 -60.68
CA SER A 379 33.23 -5.26 -59.51
C SER A 379 32.24 -5.59 -58.40
N ILE A 380 32.25 -6.83 -57.92
CA ILE A 380 31.33 -7.30 -56.86
C ILE A 380 32.12 -7.61 -55.59
N SER A 381 31.68 -7.06 -54.47
CA SER A 381 32.10 -7.45 -53.13
C SER A 381 30.95 -8.08 -52.35
N ALA A 382 31.29 -8.91 -51.37
CA ALA A 382 30.35 -9.64 -50.52
C ALA A 382 30.60 -9.29 -49.06
N VAL A 383 29.54 -9.13 -48.28
CA VAL A 383 29.61 -8.91 -46.83
C VAL A 383 28.53 -9.72 -46.13
N ASN A 384 28.88 -10.33 -44.99
CA ASN A 384 27.91 -11.02 -44.15
C ASN A 384 27.36 -10.04 -43.11
N ILE A 385 26.04 -9.80 -43.13
CA ILE A 385 25.35 -8.94 -42.18
C ILE A 385 24.34 -9.81 -41.44
N LYS A 386 24.54 -10.00 -40.13
CA LYS A 386 23.65 -10.76 -39.24
C LYS A 386 23.31 -12.18 -39.74
N GLY A 387 24.25 -12.84 -40.43
CA GLY A 387 24.08 -14.21 -40.95
C GLY A 387 23.58 -14.28 -42.39
N GLU A 388 23.24 -13.16 -43.02
CA GLU A 388 22.82 -13.09 -44.43
C GLU A 388 23.94 -12.51 -45.30
N TRP A 389 24.16 -13.07 -46.49
CA TRP A 389 25.14 -12.55 -47.45
C TRP A 389 24.54 -11.44 -48.31
N HIS A 390 25.16 -10.26 -48.27
CA HIS A 390 24.81 -9.10 -49.08
C HIS A 390 25.90 -8.85 -50.11
N ALA A 391 25.53 -8.37 -51.30
CA ALA A 391 26.50 -8.01 -52.33
C ALA A 391 26.44 -6.52 -52.61
N THR A 392 27.61 -5.93 -52.85
CA THR A 392 27.76 -4.56 -53.36
C THR A 392 28.42 -4.63 -54.73
N GLY A 393 27.69 -4.19 -55.75
CA GLY A 393 28.19 -4.04 -57.11
C GLY A 393 28.60 -2.59 -57.38
N ILE A 394 29.83 -2.40 -57.84
CA ILE A 394 30.30 -1.14 -58.43
C ILE A 394 30.39 -1.35 -59.94
N ILE A 395 29.67 -0.52 -60.70
CA ILE A 395 29.54 -0.64 -62.15
C ILE A 395 30.03 0.64 -62.81
N ARG A 396 30.95 0.49 -63.75
CA ARG A 396 31.50 1.58 -64.56
C ARG A 396 31.15 1.37 -66.02
N ASP A 397 30.61 2.42 -66.65
CA ASP A 397 30.40 2.44 -68.11
C ASP A 397 31.75 2.59 -68.81
N ILE A 398 32.11 1.63 -69.67
CA ILE A 398 33.37 1.60 -70.41
C ILE A 398 33.16 1.79 -71.92
N THR A 399 31.99 2.28 -72.34
CA THR A 399 31.65 2.53 -73.76
C THR A 399 32.70 3.43 -74.42
N GLY A 400 33.01 4.57 -73.80
CA GLY A 400 34.03 5.49 -74.32
C GLY A 400 35.44 4.88 -74.41
N ARG A 401 35.80 4.01 -73.45
CA ARG A 401 37.08 3.27 -73.47
C ARG A 401 37.13 2.31 -74.66
N LYS A 402 36.07 1.52 -74.87
CA LYS A 402 35.98 0.57 -75.99
C LYS A 402 35.94 1.26 -77.35
N GLU A 403 35.27 2.40 -77.47
CA GLU A 403 35.29 3.19 -78.71
C GLU A 403 36.68 3.75 -79.02
N ALA A 404 37.41 4.21 -78.01
CA ALA A 404 38.79 4.68 -78.17
C ALA A 404 39.73 3.52 -78.55
N GLU A 405 39.63 2.37 -77.89
CA GLU A 405 40.38 1.16 -78.23
C GLU A 405 40.13 0.71 -79.67
N LYS A 406 38.86 0.74 -80.10
CA LYS A 406 38.48 0.40 -81.49
C LYS A 406 39.08 1.39 -82.49
N LYS A 407 39.00 2.70 -82.23
CA LYS A 407 39.62 3.73 -83.10
C LYS A 407 41.13 3.56 -83.18
N ILE A 408 41.80 3.27 -82.05
CA ILE A 408 43.23 3.00 -82.02
C ILE A 408 43.56 1.75 -82.83
N ALA A 409 42.80 0.65 -82.66
CA ALA A 409 43.00 -0.58 -83.42
C ALA A 409 42.80 -0.37 -84.93
N GLU A 410 41.77 0.38 -85.33
CA GLU A 410 41.52 0.75 -86.73
C GLU A 410 42.67 1.60 -87.31
N GLN A 411 43.19 2.56 -86.54
CA GLN A 411 44.36 3.36 -86.93
C GLN A 411 45.62 2.51 -87.05
N MET A 412 45.85 1.56 -86.13
CA MET A 412 46.98 0.63 -86.19
C MET A 412 46.91 -0.30 -87.41
N ASP A 413 45.73 -0.85 -87.74
CA ASP A 413 45.54 -1.67 -88.95
C ASP A 413 45.77 -0.84 -90.22
N PHE A 414 45.29 0.40 -90.26
CA PHE A 414 45.54 1.33 -91.36
C PHE A 414 47.04 1.62 -91.56
N LEU A 415 47.75 1.94 -90.48
CA LEU A 415 49.21 2.16 -90.48
C LEU A 415 49.97 0.91 -90.94
N ALA A 416 49.58 -0.28 -90.48
CA ALA A 416 50.21 -1.54 -90.88
C ALA A 416 50.07 -1.80 -92.39
N ARG A 417 48.89 -1.55 -92.97
CA ARG A 417 48.66 -1.67 -94.43
C ARG A 417 49.47 -0.66 -95.23
N PHE A 418 49.57 0.59 -94.75
CA PHE A 418 50.35 1.64 -95.41
C PHE A 418 51.86 1.33 -95.40
N HIS A 419 52.38 0.86 -94.26
CA HIS A 419 53.80 0.47 -94.14
C HIS A 419 54.16 -0.66 -95.11
N LYS A 420 53.29 -1.69 -95.23
CA LYS A 420 53.49 -2.80 -96.18
C LYS A 420 53.56 -2.33 -97.64
N ALA A 421 52.70 -1.38 -98.03
CA ALA A 421 52.70 -0.80 -99.38
C ALA A 421 53.93 0.09 -99.63
N ALA A 422 54.38 0.85 -98.64
CA ALA A 422 55.57 1.70 -98.74
C ALA A 422 56.85 0.89 -98.93
N VAL A 423 57.02 -0.22 -98.18
CA VAL A 423 58.18 -1.13 -98.33
C VAL A 423 58.21 -1.76 -99.73
N GLN A 424 57.07 -2.19 -100.27
CA GLN A 424 57.00 -2.67 -101.65
C GLN A 424 57.39 -1.60 -102.67
N ARG A 425 56.99 -0.33 -102.43
CA ARG A 425 57.33 0.79 -103.29
C ARG A 425 58.84 1.10 -103.26
N GLU A 426 59.47 1.06 -102.09
CA GLU A 426 60.93 1.26 -101.97
C GLU A 426 61.71 0.17 -102.70
N PHE A 427 61.31 -1.10 -102.57
CA PHE A 427 61.90 -2.19 -103.34
C PHE A 427 61.77 -1.97 -104.86
N ARG A 428 60.58 -1.52 -105.32
CA ARG A 428 60.33 -1.21 -106.73
C ARG A 428 61.14 -0.03 -107.26
N ILE A 429 61.30 1.02 -106.44
CA ILE A 429 62.13 2.18 -106.78
C ILE A 429 63.60 1.80 -106.87
N LYS A 430 64.07 0.92 -105.97
CA LYS A 430 65.44 0.40 -106.02
C LYS A 430 65.69 -0.41 -107.29
N GLU A 431 64.80 -1.35 -107.65
CA GLU A 431 64.86 -2.09 -108.93
C GLU A 431 64.96 -1.14 -110.14
N LEU A 432 64.04 -0.16 -110.22
CA LEU A 432 64.00 0.80 -111.34
C LEU A 432 65.23 1.72 -111.40
N ARG A 433 65.86 1.99 -110.26
CA ARG A 433 67.10 2.77 -110.18
C ARG A 433 68.27 1.97 -110.71
N ASP A 434 68.38 0.71 -110.33
CA ASP A 434 69.42 -0.21 -110.81
C ASP A 434 69.28 -0.44 -112.33
N GLU A 435 68.05 -0.59 -112.85
CA GLU A 435 67.77 -0.66 -114.29
C GLU A 435 68.17 0.63 -115.04
N ASN A 436 67.87 1.81 -114.47
CA ASN A 436 68.24 3.09 -115.07
C ASN A 436 69.75 3.32 -115.10
N GLU A 437 70.49 2.92 -114.06
CA GLU A 437 71.95 2.99 -114.08
C GLU A 437 72.56 2.05 -115.13
N ALA A 438 72.02 0.84 -115.28
CA ALA A 438 72.44 -0.09 -116.32
C ALA A 438 72.19 0.47 -117.74
N LEU A 439 71.03 1.11 -117.96
CA LEU A 439 70.69 1.78 -119.21
C LEU A 439 71.60 3.00 -119.49
N LYS A 440 71.89 3.83 -118.48
CA LYS A 440 72.82 4.96 -118.62
C LYS A 440 74.22 4.52 -119.00
N LYS A 441 74.73 3.43 -118.41
CA LYS A 441 76.02 2.84 -118.81
C LYS A 441 76.02 2.40 -120.28
N LYS A 442 74.95 1.73 -120.73
CA LYS A 442 74.81 1.36 -122.16
C LYS A 442 74.77 2.56 -123.09
N ILE A 443 74.08 3.65 -122.70
CA ILE A 443 74.02 4.88 -123.50
C ILE A 443 75.40 5.55 -123.58
N GLN A 444 76.13 5.65 -122.46
CA GLN A 444 77.49 6.19 -122.45
C GLN A 444 78.47 5.35 -123.29
N GLU A 445 78.35 4.01 -123.27
CA GLU A 445 79.16 3.13 -124.13
C GLU A 445 78.85 3.33 -125.62
N MET A 446 77.58 3.58 -125.99
CA MET A 446 77.20 3.89 -127.37
C MET A 446 77.69 5.27 -127.81
N GLU A 447 77.64 6.29 -126.94
CA GLU A 447 78.17 7.63 -127.24
C GLU A 447 79.70 7.62 -127.40
N LYS A 448 80.42 6.84 -126.58
CA LYS A 448 81.88 6.67 -126.70
C LYS A 448 82.29 5.99 -128.01
N LYS A 449 81.45 5.11 -128.56
CA LYS A 449 81.64 4.47 -129.87
C LYS A 449 81.28 5.35 -131.07
N ARG A 450 80.58 6.47 -130.85
CA ARG A 450 80.11 7.36 -131.93
C ARG A 450 81.05 8.54 -132.19
N TYR A 451 81.99 8.80 -131.28
CA TYR A 451 82.94 9.93 -131.33
C TYR A 451 84.42 9.53 -131.20
N GLY A 452 84.73 8.23 -131.31
CA GLY A 452 86.08 7.69 -131.48
C GLY A 452 86.09 6.71 -132.64
#